data_AF-A0A7C1YRM6-F1
#
_entry.id   AF-A0A7C1YRM6-F1
#
_cell.length_a   1.000
_cell.length_b   1.000
_cell.length_c   1.000
_cell.angle_alpha   90.00
_cell.angle_beta   90.00
_cell.angle_gamma   90.00
#
_symmetry.space_group_name_H-M   'P 1'
#
loop_
_entity.id
_entity.type
_entity.pdbx_description
1 polymer ?
#
loop_
_entity_poly.entity_id
_entity_poly.type
_entity_poly.pdbx_seq_one_letter_code
_entity_poly.pdbx_strand_id
1 'polypeptide(L)' 'MQVKKTVPIVTCFLFQAGKVLLLRRSPERKFYPGKWGAVSGYLEKGKSPLKQAISEIREEV' A
#
# COMPACT_ATOMS: atom_id res chain seq x y z
N MET A 1 10.01 -23.89 -16.90
CA MET A 1 10.11 -22.41 -16.93
C MET A 1 9.32 -21.86 -15.75
N GLN A 2 9.96 -21.17 -14.82
CA GLN A 2 9.30 -20.63 -13.63
C GLN A 2 8.72 -19.26 -13.98
N VAL A 3 7.38 -19.15 -14.10
CA VAL A 3 6.72 -17.88 -14.37
C VAL A 3 6.88 -16.98 -13.14
N LYS A 4 7.55 -15.82 -13.30
CA LYS A 4 7.66 -14.81 -12.25
C LYS A 4 6.26 -14.29 -11.94
N LYS A 5 5.71 -14.64 -10.77
CA LYS A 5 4.38 -14.16 -10.34
C LYS A 5 4.48 -12.68 -9.99
N THR A 6 3.83 -11.83 -10.78
CA THR A 6 3.65 -10.42 -10.46
C THR A 6 2.41 -10.24 -9.60
N VAL A 7 2.47 -9.29 -8.67
CA VAL A 7 1.32 -8.93 -7.83
C VAL A 7 1.12 -7.42 -7.96
N PRO A 8 -0.06 -6.96 -8.42
CA PRO A 8 -0.34 -5.54 -8.54
C PRO A 8 -0.56 -4.93 -7.15
N ILE A 9 0.00 -3.74 -6.94
CA ILE A 9 -0.04 -2.98 -5.69
C ILE A 9 -0.52 -1.57 -6.00
N VAL A 10 -1.36 -1.01 -5.13
CA VAL A 10 -1.64 0.44 -5.13
C VAL A 10 -0.77 1.11 -4.06
N THR A 11 -0.28 2.32 -4.35
CA THR A 11 0.48 3.13 -3.39
C THR A 11 -0.02 4.57 -3.47
N CYS A 12 -0.39 5.12 -2.32
CA CYS A 12 -1.08 6.41 -2.22
C CYS A 12 -0.28 7.35 -1.31
N PHE A 13 0.16 8.49 -1.87
CA PHE A 13 0.81 9.54 -1.10
C PHE A 13 -0.24 10.56 -0.67
N LEU A 14 -0.47 10.67 0.63
CA LEU A 14 -1.38 11.64 1.22
C LEU A 14 -0.59 12.87 1.66
N PHE A 15 -1.09 14.05 1.29
CA PHE A 15 -0.45 15.32 1.58
C PHE A 15 -1.32 16.19 2.49
N GLN A 16 -0.71 16.79 3.50
CA GLN A 16 -1.36 17.79 4.36
C GLN A 16 -0.34 18.83 4.80
N ALA A 17 -0.65 20.11 4.60
CA ALA A 17 0.20 21.24 5.00
C ALA A 17 1.67 21.11 4.53
N GLY A 18 1.87 20.71 3.27
CA GLY A 18 3.20 20.53 2.67
C GLY A 18 3.98 19.30 3.16
N LYS A 19 3.38 18.45 3.99
CA LYS A 19 3.96 17.19 4.47
C LYS A 19 3.30 16.00 3.79
N VAL A 20 4.02 14.88 3.75
CA VAL A 20 3.53 13.59 3.26
C VAL A 20 3.37 12.62 4.44
N LEU A 21 2.26 11.87 4.47
CA LEU A 21 2.07 10.81 5.47
C LEU A 21 2.92 9.59 5.09
N LEU A 22 3.75 9.14 6.03
CA LEU A 22 4.45 7.86 5.98
C LEU A 22 4.05 7.03 7.20
N LEU A 23 3.82 5.74 6.99
CA LEU A 23 3.50 4.78 8.02
C LEU A 23 4.70 3.83 8.22
N ARG A 24 5.03 3.53 9.48
CA ARG A 24 6.04 2.51 9.80
C ARG A 24 5.36 1.15 9.85
N ARG A 25 5.75 0.25 8.96
CA ARG A 25 5.18 -1.11 8.89
C ARG A 25 5.52 -1.88 10.15
N SER A 26 4.57 -2.69 10.64
CA SER A 26 4.81 -3.54 11.80
C SER A 26 5.95 -4.53 11.53
N PRO A 27 6.77 -4.85 12.54
CA PRO A 27 7.89 -5.78 12.38
C PRO A 27 7.45 -7.22 12.09
N GLU A 28 6.19 -7.57 12.34
CA GLU A 28 5.60 -8.90 12.08
C GLU A 28 5.18 -9.11 10.62
N ARG A 29 5.25 -8.07 9.77
CA ARG A 29 4.83 -8.18 8.36
C ARG A 29 5.85 -8.95 7.52
N LYS A 30 5.35 -9.89 6.70
CA LYS A 30 6.15 -10.68 5.74
C LYS A 30 7.00 -9.83 4.78
N PHE A 31 6.49 -8.68 4.35
CA PHE A 31 7.17 -7.79 3.41
C PHE A 31 7.50 -6.44 4.07
N TYR A 32 8.76 -6.03 3.92
CA TYR A 32 9.33 -4.78 4.41
C TYR A 32 9.06 -4.50 5.90
N PRO A 33 9.39 -5.43 6.82
CA PRO A 33 9.14 -5.25 8.25
C PRO A 33 9.90 -4.05 8.81
N GLY A 34 9.23 -3.22 9.61
CA GLY A 34 9.83 -2.07 10.28
C GLY A 34 10.23 -0.90 9.38
N LYS A 35 10.00 -0.99 8.05
CA LYS A 35 10.33 0.06 7.08
C LYS A 35 9.20 1.10 6.99
N TRP A 36 9.56 2.32 6.62
CA TRP A 36 8.61 3.40 6.33
C TRP A 36 8.13 3.31 4.89
N GLY A 37 6.85 3.60 4.67
CA GLY A 37 6.26 3.67 3.34
C GLY A 37 4.98 4.52 3.33
N ALA A 38 4.49 4.81 2.13
CA ALA A 38 3.17 5.40 1.94
C ALA A 38 2.07 4.34 2.16
N VAL A 39 0.81 4.76 2.22
CA VAL A 39 -0.34 3.84 2.31
C VAL A 39 -0.34 2.94 1.09
N SER A 40 -0.33 1.63 1.28
CA SER A 40 -0.17 0.69 0.17
C SER A 40 -0.80 -0.66 0.46
N GLY A 41 -1.36 -1.28 -0.58
CA GLY A 41 -1.94 -2.61 -0.46
C GLY A 41 -2.18 -3.29 -1.78
N TYR A 42 -2.63 -4.54 -1.70
CA TYR A 42 -2.81 -5.40 -2.86
C TYR A 42 -3.97 -4.91 -3.71
N LEU A 43 -3.76 -4.80 -5.03
CA LEU A 43 -4.87 -4.57 -5.93
C LEU A 43 -5.65 -5.86 -6.14
N GLU A 44 -6.83 -5.93 -5.52
CA GLU A 44 -7.73 -7.07 -5.66
C GLU A 44 -8.22 -7.21 -7.11
N LYS A 45 -8.38 -8.47 -7.54
CA LYS A 45 -8.81 -8.79 -8.91
C LYS A 45 -10.19 -8.20 -9.16
N GLY A 46 -10.32 -7.39 -10.22
CA GLY A 46 -11.59 -6.80 -10.64
C GLY A 46 -11.95 -5.50 -9.92
N LYS A 47 -11.16 -5.04 -8.94
CA LYS A 47 -11.34 -3.72 -8.32
C LYS A 47 -10.58 -2.66 -9.11
N SER A 48 -11.13 -1.46 -9.22
CA SER A 48 -10.38 -0.35 -9.83
C SER A 48 -9.28 0.13 -8.88
N PRO A 49 -8.12 0.59 -9.41
CA PRO A 49 -7.02 1.09 -8.58
C PRO A 49 -7.46 2.18 -7.60
N LEU A 50 -8.30 3.13 -8.04
CA LEU A 50 -8.80 4.20 -7.18
C LEU A 50 -9.69 3.68 -6.05
N LYS A 51 -10.57 2.70 -6.33
CA LYS A 51 -11.41 2.11 -5.28
C LYS A 51 -10.57 1.33 -4.26
N GLN A 52 -9.54 0.62 -4.69
CA GLN A 52 -8.61 -0.04 -3.76
C GLN A 52 -7.87 1.00 -2.91
N ALA A 53 -7.29 2.02 -3.54
CA ALA A 53 -6.60 3.11 -2.86
C ALA A 53 -7.44 3.73 -1.73
N ILE A 54 -8.71 4.06 -2.01
CA ILE A 54 -9.63 4.63 -1.01
C ILE A 54 -9.93 3.64 0.12
N SER A 55 -10.07 2.35 -0.16
CA SER A 55 -10.24 1.32 0.88
C SER A 55 -9.02 1.24 1.79
N GLU A 56 -7.81 1.13 1.23
CA GLU A 56 -6.55 1.05 1.99
C GLU A 56 -6.35 2.27 2.89
N ILE A 57 -6.66 3.47 2.38
CA ILE A 57 -6.59 4.70 3.18
C ILE A 57 -7.52 4.64 4.39
N ARG A 58 -8.75 4.12 4.24
CA ARG A 58 -9.72 4.00 5.35
C ARG A 58 -9.36 2.91 6.37
N GLU A 59 -8.55 1.93 5.98
CA GLU A 59 -8.13 0.84 6.87
C GLU A 59 -6.88 1.20 7.67
N GLU A 60 -5.95 1.97 7.09
CA GLU A 60 -4.64 2.26 7.69
C GLU A 60 -4.53 3.66 8.34
N VAL A 61 -5.48 4.57 8.13
CA VAL A 61 -5.47 5.98 8.59
C VAL A 61 -6.78 6.37 9.27
#